data_AF-A0A4Q1D1U3-F1
#
_entry.id   AF-A0A4Q1D1U3-F1
#
_cell.length_a   1.000
_cell.length_b   1.000
_cell.length_c   1.000
_cell.angle_alpha   90.00
_cell.angle_beta   90.00
_cell.angle_gamma   90.00
#
_symmetry.space_group_name_H-M   'P 1'
#
loop_
_entity.id
_entity.type
_entity.pdbx_description
1 polymer ?
#
loop_
_entity_poly.entity_id
_entity_poly.type
_entity_poly.pdbx_seq_one_letter_code
_entity_poly.pdbx_strand_id
1 'polypeptide(L)'
;MERTSAVNHRHFRGRAVIVELLEAHRQSGLSIKDFCVNRCIPEGSFHNWRRRYGKENTASVSSSFAPIQLNTGSASLFAEVNGIKLYQPVSAAYLKELCS
;
A
#
# COMPACT_ATOMS: atom_id res chain seq x y z
N MET A 1 32.75 7.09 30.70
CA MET A 1 31.70 6.24 30.08
C MET A 1 30.38 6.61 30.73
N GLU A 2 29.66 7.63 30.25
CA GLU A 2 28.32 7.93 30.76
C GLU A 2 27.44 8.43 29.61
N ARG A 3 26.59 7.54 29.08
CA ARG A 3 25.50 7.93 28.17
C ARG A 3 24.34 8.35 29.06
N THR A 4 24.10 9.65 29.17
CA THR A 4 22.90 10.18 29.82
C THR A 4 21.69 9.90 28.92
N SER A 5 20.93 8.86 29.28
CA SER A 5 19.66 8.53 28.65
C SER A 5 18.63 9.61 28.98
N ALA A 6 18.43 10.57 28.06
CA ALA A 6 17.39 11.58 28.19
C ALA A 6 16.01 10.89 28.26
N VAL A 7 15.35 11.02 29.41
CA VAL A 7 13.97 10.55 29.62
C VAL A 7 13.07 11.30 28.65
N ASN A 8 12.63 10.57 27.61
CA ASN A 8 11.81 11.10 26.54
C ASN A 8 10.37 11.26 27.07
N HIS A 9 10.10 12.37 27.76
CA HIS A 9 8.73 12.75 28.11
C HIS A 9 7.98 12.92 26.80
N ARG A 10 7.19 11.90 26.45
CA ARG A 10 6.28 11.94 25.30
C ARG A 10 5.24 13.02 25.59
N HIS A 11 5.56 14.25 25.19
CA HIS A 11 4.62 15.35 25.31
C HIS A 11 3.48 15.05 24.34
N PHE A 12 2.32 14.73 24.90
CA PHE A 12 1.13 14.50 24.10
C PHE A 12 0.75 15.83 23.44
N ARG A 13 0.85 15.88 22.10
CA ARG A 13 0.48 17.06 21.32
C ARG A 13 -0.97 16.91 20.87
N GLY A 14 -1.75 17.97 21.05
CA GLY A 14 -3.11 18.04 20.50
C GLY A 14 -3.11 17.97 18.98
N ARG A 15 -4.22 17.49 18.40
CA ARG A 15 -4.39 17.33 16.94
C ARG A 15 -4.06 18.59 16.15
N ALA A 16 -4.53 19.76 16.59
CA ALA A 16 -4.29 21.03 15.90
C ALA A 16 -2.78 21.33 15.75
N VAL A 17 -2.03 21.17 16.84
CA VAL A 17 -0.57 21.37 16.88
C VAL A 17 0.15 20.38 15.96
N ILE A 18 -0.31 19.13 15.92
CA ILE A 18 0.28 18.12 15.03
C ILE A 18 0.09 18.52 13.56
N VAL A 19 -1.11 18.99 13.18
CA VAL A 19 -1.39 19.42 11.80
C VAL A 19 -0.55 20.65 11.44
N GLU A 20 -0.41 21.61 12.34
CA GLU A 20 0.44 22.79 12.14
C GLU A 20 1.90 22.40 11.92
N LEU A 21 2.43 21.46 12.72
CA LEU A 21 3.80 20.95 12.56
C LEU A 21 4.01 20.24 11.22
N LEU A 22 3.01 19.53 10.70
CA LEU A 22 3.08 18.88 9.39
C LEU A 22 3.08 19.91 8.25
N GLU A 23 2.27 20.96 8.33
CA GLU A 23 2.29 22.05 7.34
C GLU A 23 3.60 22.85 7.42
N ALA A 24 4.10 23.13 8.62
CA ALA A 24 5.38 23.79 8.82
C ALA A 24 6.54 22.98 8.21
N HIS A 25 6.52 21.65 8.32
CA HIS A 25 7.49 20.79 7.63
C HIS A 25 7.35 20.86 6.10
N ARG A 26 6.12 20.85 5.59
CA ARG A 26 5.87 20.97 4.14
C ARG A 26 6.37 22.31 3.57
N GLN A 27 6.24 23.38 4.33
CA GLN A 27 6.71 24.71 3.94
C GLN A 27 8.21 24.92 4.13
N SER A 28 8.85 24.21 5.06
CA SER A 28 10.26 24.42 5.38
C SER A 28 11.22 23.87 4.31
N GLY A 29 10.78 22.90 3.50
CA GLY A 29 11.64 22.21 2.53
C GLY A 29 12.78 21.39 3.17
N LEU A 30 12.79 21.25 4.49
CA LEU A 30 13.80 20.49 5.22
C LEU A 30 13.52 18.98 5.10
N SER A 31 14.57 18.17 5.21
CA SER A 31 14.40 16.74 5.41
C SER A 31 13.63 16.49 6.72
N ILE A 32 12.88 15.39 6.80
CA ILE A 32 12.14 15.02 8.02
C ILE A 32 13.10 14.93 9.22
N LYS A 33 14.31 14.41 8.99
CA LYS A 33 15.36 14.29 10.00
C LYS A 33 15.77 15.66 10.55
N ASP A 34 16.12 16.59 9.67
CA ASP A 34 16.58 17.93 10.08
C ASP A 34 15.46 18.72 10.76
N PHE A 35 14.22 18.58 10.29
CA PHE A 35 13.06 19.20 10.91
C PHE A 35 12.78 18.64 12.31
N CYS A 36 12.87 17.31 12.47
CA CYS A 36 12.66 16.64 13.75
C CYS A 36 13.75 17.01 14.77
N VAL A 37 15.02 17.08 14.34
CA VAL A 37 16.14 17.53 15.17
C VAL A 37 15.93 18.97 15.63
N ASN A 38 15.61 19.89 14.70
CA ASN A 38 15.42 21.31 15.03
C ASN A 38 14.23 21.57 15.97
N ARG A 39 13.19 20.72 15.92
CA ARG A 39 11.98 20.86 16.75
C ARG A 39 11.97 19.96 17.99
N CYS A 40 13.04 19.22 18.24
CA CYS A 40 13.12 18.21 19.31
C CYS A 40 11.96 17.20 19.26
N ILE A 41 11.58 16.76 18.05
CA ILE A 41 10.52 15.78 17.83
C ILE A 41 11.16 14.42 17.54
N PRO A 42 10.73 13.33 18.21
CA PRO A 42 11.16 11.99 17.82
C PRO A 42 10.66 11.67 16.40
N GLU A 43 11.55 11.29 15.50
CA GLU A 43 11.23 10.98 14.09
C GLU A 43 10.07 9.98 13.97
N GLY A 44 10.07 8.92 14.80
CA GLY A 44 8.99 7.92 14.81
C GLY A 44 7.60 8.51 15.15
N SER A 45 7.55 9.53 16.02
CA SER A 45 6.30 10.24 16.32
C SER A 45 5.85 11.07 15.12
N PHE A 46 6.79 11.75 14.47
CA PHE A 46 6.50 12.55 13.27
C PHE A 46 6.01 11.68 12.10
N HIS A 47 6.63 10.53 11.84
CA HIS A 47 6.15 9.58 10.83
C HIS A 47 4.74 9.06 11.13
N ASN A 48 4.44 8.77 12.40
CA ASN A 48 3.11 8.35 12.81
C ASN A 48 2.08 9.47 12.59
N TRP A 49 2.42 10.71 12.93
CA TRP A 49 1.57 11.87 12.67
C TRP A 49 1.34 12.11 11.18
N ARG A 50 2.38 12.03 10.36
CA ARG A 50 2.26 12.15 8.90
C ARG A 50 1.34 11.06 8.33
N ARG A 51 1.41 9.83 8.84
CA ARG A 51 0.49 8.74 8.46
C ARG A 51 -0.95 9.03 8.91
N ARG A 52 -1.16 9.51 10.13
CA ARG A 52 -2.51 9.69 10.71
C ARG A 52 -3.22 10.96 10.23
N TYR A 53 -2.48 12.03 9.98
CA TYR A 53 -3.00 13.38 9.73
C TYR A 53 -2.50 14.00 8.42
N GLY A 54 -1.58 13.33 7.72
CA GLY A 54 -1.11 13.80 6.42
C GLY A 54 -2.23 13.73 5.38
N LYS A 55 -2.42 14.83 4.66
CA LYS A 55 -3.42 14.98 3.59
C LYS A 55 -3.19 14.03 2.41
N GLU A 56 -1.98 13.48 2.25
CA GLU A 56 -1.66 12.51 1.19
C GLU A 56 -2.29 11.13 1.45
N ASN A 57 -2.72 10.83 2.68
CA ASN A 57 -3.16 9.48 3.05
C ASN A 57 -4.67 9.22 2.82
N THR A 58 -5.40 10.19 2.26
CA THR A 58 -6.75 9.92 1.70
C THR A 58 -6.68 9.22 0.35
N ALA A 59 -5.52 9.25 -0.31
CA ALA A 59 -5.23 8.35 -1.43
C ALA A 59 -4.46 7.15 -0.86
N SER A 60 -5.10 5.99 -0.84
CA SER A 60 -4.45 4.69 -0.61
C SER A 60 -3.92 4.40 0.81
N VAL A 61 -4.85 4.16 1.75
CA VAL A 61 -4.77 2.88 2.50
C VAL A 61 -5.17 1.76 1.53
N SER A 62 -4.46 1.68 0.40
CA SER A 62 -4.52 0.51 -0.45
C SER A 62 -3.67 -0.49 0.28
N SER A 63 -4.34 -1.50 0.81
CA SER A 63 -3.75 -2.81 1.08
C SER A 63 -2.56 -3.05 0.14
N SER A 64 -1.46 -3.60 0.63
CA SER A 64 -0.30 -4.02 -0.19
C SER A 64 -0.65 -5.04 -1.29
N PHE A 65 -1.92 -5.34 -1.48
CA PHE A 65 -2.47 -6.14 -2.55
C PHE A 65 -3.22 -5.24 -3.53
N ALA A 66 -2.78 -5.28 -4.79
CA ALA A 66 -3.58 -4.79 -5.89
C ALA A 66 -4.80 -5.73 -6.07
N PRO A 67 -6.02 -5.20 -6.21
CA PRO A 67 -7.19 -6.04 -6.46
C PRO A 67 -7.07 -6.70 -7.84
N ILE A 68 -7.05 -8.04 -7.85
CA ILE A 68 -7.11 -8.81 -9.09
C ILE A 68 -8.59 -8.89 -9.48
N GLN A 69 -8.95 -8.25 -10.59
CA GLN A 69 -10.25 -8.43 -11.21
C GLN A 69 -10.25 -9.81 -11.90
N LEU A 70 -10.85 -10.80 -11.25
CA LEU A 70 -11.11 -12.09 -11.89
C LEU A 70 -12.20 -11.87 -12.93
N ASN A 71 -11.82 -11.75 -14.19
CA ASN A 71 -12.75 -11.91 -15.30
C ASN A 71 -13.25 -13.36 -15.26
N THR A 72 -14.30 -13.60 -14.50
CA THR A 72 -15.14 -14.80 -14.58
C THR A 72 -15.99 -14.71 -15.85
N GLY A 73 -15.34 -14.44 -17.00
CA GLY A 73 -15.90 -14.84 -18.27
C GLY A 73 -16.07 -16.33 -18.13
N SER A 74 -17.31 -16.79 -17.93
CA SER A 74 -17.64 -18.19 -17.82
C SER A 74 -16.89 -18.89 -18.93
N ALA A 75 -15.86 -19.66 -18.57
CA ALA A 75 -15.15 -20.50 -19.52
C ALA A 75 -16.20 -21.52 -19.95
N SER A 76 -17.02 -21.12 -20.92
CA SER A 76 -18.09 -21.93 -21.45
C SER A 76 -17.41 -23.09 -22.13
N LEU A 77 -17.90 -24.29 -21.86
CA LEU A 77 -17.40 -25.49 -22.51
C LEU A 77 -17.40 -25.24 -24.02
N PHE A 78 -16.20 -25.28 -24.62
CA PHE A 78 -16.00 -25.08 -26.05
C PHE A 78 -16.33 -26.37 -26.80
N ALA A 79 -15.79 -27.51 -26.37
CA ALA A 79 -16.05 -28.81 -26.96
C ALA A 79 -15.81 -29.94 -25.95
N GLU A 80 -16.44 -31.10 -26.17
CA GLU A 80 -16.15 -32.35 -25.45
C GLU A 80 -15.87 -33.47 -26.46
N VAL A 81 -14.72 -34.13 -26.33
CA VAL A 81 -14.28 -35.23 -27.22
C VAL A 81 -13.74 -36.36 -26.37
N ASN A 82 -14.29 -37.58 -26.50
CA ASN A 82 -13.86 -38.76 -25.73
C ASN A 82 -13.79 -38.51 -24.19
N GLY A 83 -14.68 -37.69 -23.65
CA GLY A 83 -14.71 -37.30 -22.23
C GLY A 83 -13.73 -36.20 -21.83
N ILE A 84 -12.94 -35.67 -22.79
CA ILE A 84 -12.05 -34.52 -22.59
C ILE A 84 -12.84 -33.24 -22.83
N LYS A 85 -12.90 -32.37 -21.81
CA LYS A 85 -13.60 -31.09 -21.85
C LYS A 85 -12.63 -29.96 -22.16
N LEU A 86 -12.89 -29.25 -23.26
CA LEU A 86 -12.10 -28.11 -23.72
C LEU A 86 -12.85 -26.83 -23.39
N TYR A 87 -12.18 -25.93 -22.69
CA TYR A 87 -12.74 -24.64 -22.25
C TYR A 87 -12.15 -23.44 -23.00
N GLN A 88 -11.32 -23.73 -23.99
CA GLN A 88 -10.67 -22.76 -24.86
C GLN A 88 -10.98 -23.13 -26.31
N PRO A 89 -11.14 -22.14 -27.20
CA PRO A 89 -11.26 -22.40 -28.63
C PRO A 89 -10.03 -23.13 -29.18
N VAL A 90 -10.28 -24.22 -29.90
CA VAL A 90 -9.25 -25.01 -30.59
C VAL A 90 -9.62 -25.21 -32.06
N SER A 91 -8.65 -25.58 -32.89
CA SER A 91 -8.89 -25.86 -34.30
C SER A 91 -9.60 -27.20 -34.49
N ALA A 92 -10.32 -27.34 -35.61
CA ALA A 92 -10.95 -28.61 -35.98
C ALA A 92 -9.92 -29.73 -36.20
N ALA A 93 -8.72 -29.40 -36.67
CA ALA A 93 -7.63 -30.36 -36.84
C ALA A 93 -7.20 -30.97 -35.50
N TYR A 94 -7.07 -30.15 -34.45
CA TYR A 94 -6.75 -30.61 -33.10
C TYR A 94 -7.82 -31.56 -32.55
N LEU A 95 -9.10 -31.22 -32.72
CA LEU A 95 -10.20 -32.10 -32.30
C LEU A 95 -10.18 -33.45 -33.04
N LYS A 96 -9.80 -33.46 -34.32
CA LYS A 96 -9.71 -34.68 -35.13
C LYS A 96 -8.61 -35.62 -34.65
N GLU A 97 -7.48 -35.07 -34.20
CA GLU A 97 -6.40 -35.86 -33.60
C GLU A 97 -6.85 -36.53 -32.29
N LEU A 98 -7.70 -35.86 -31.51
CA LEU A 98 -8.25 -36.42 -30.26
C LEU A 98 -9.30 -37.53 -30.48
N CYS A 99 -9.87 -37.62 -31.68
CA CYS A 99 -10.84 -38.64 -32.06
C CYS A 99 -10.21 -39.93 -32.62
N SER A 100 -8.89 -39.95 -32.84
CA SER A 100 -8.15 -41.09 -33.41
C SER A 100 -7.68 -42.05 -32.31
#